data_AF-A0AAE0B4S7-F1
#
_entry.id   AF-A0AAE0B4S7-F1
#
_cell.length_a   1.000
_cell.length_b   1.000
_cell.length_c   1.000
_cell.angle_alpha   90.00
_cell.angle_beta   90.00
_cell.angle_gamma   90.00
#
_symmetry.space_group_name_H-M   'P 1'
#
loop_
_entity.id
_entity.type
_entity.pdbx_description
1 polymer ?
#
loop_
_entity_poly.entity_id
_entity_poly.type
_entity_poly.pdbx_seq_one_letter_code
_entity_poly.pdbx_strand_id
1 'polypeptide(L)'
;MEELFKNDIKHLEELSENDIKQELSDNDSKNEGEDVVSYVDTLLDLQLPEENIRKLEESEMVALCSEFLDGGTDTTSTALQWIMANLVKYPQVQEKLFMEMIRVLGDGEEEGDKDMPFDAGRRICPGYNLAMIHLEYFVANLVWKFQWKSVEGDDVDLAEKQEFTTFMKYPLQVHLSPRVRRQ
;
A
#
# COMPACT_ATOMS: atom_id res chain seq x y z
N MET A 1 -8.44 6.50 23.15
CA MET A 1 -8.33 6.46 21.67
C MET A 1 -6.89 6.17 21.27
N GLU A 2 -5.89 6.93 21.74
CA GLU A 2 -4.46 6.58 21.54
C GLU A 2 -4.06 5.21 22.11
N GLU A 3 -4.54 4.82 23.30
CA GLU A 3 -4.26 3.48 23.86
C GLU A 3 -4.94 2.35 23.07
N LEU A 4 -6.12 2.59 22.49
CA LEU A 4 -6.78 1.63 21.63
C LEU A 4 -5.99 1.45 20.33
N PHE A 5 -5.54 2.55 19.73
CA PHE A 5 -4.70 2.52 18.53
C PHE A 5 -3.36 1.82 18.77
N LYS A 6 -2.72 2.03 19.93
CA LYS A 6 -1.50 1.31 20.31
C LYS A 6 -1.72 -0.19 20.53
N ASN A 7 -2.86 -0.57 21.11
CA ASN A 7 -3.20 -1.98 21.30
C ASN A 7 -3.52 -2.67 19.97
N ASP A 8 -4.18 -1.96 19.05
CA ASP A 8 -4.48 -2.46 17.71
C ASP A 8 -3.18 -2.65 16.90
N ILE A 9 -2.24 -1.70 16.96
CA ILE A 9 -0.91 -1.84 16.33
C ILE A 9 -0.18 -3.05 16.90
N LYS A 10 -0.10 -3.16 18.23
CA LYS A 10 0.60 -4.29 18.87
C LYS A 10 -0.02 -5.64 18.50
N HIS A 11 -1.34 -5.70 18.39
CA HIS A 11 -2.04 -6.90 17.96
C HIS A 11 -1.76 -7.24 16.49
N LEU A 12 -1.64 -6.23 15.61
CA LEU A 12 -1.26 -6.42 14.21
C LEU A 12 0.19 -6.88 14.06
N GLU A 13 1.12 -6.33 14.84
CA GLU A 13 2.51 -6.80 14.92
C GLU A 13 2.57 -8.27 15.37
N GLU A 14 1.86 -8.63 16.44
CA GLU A 14 1.79 -10.00 16.94
C GLU A 14 1.15 -10.97 15.93
N LEU A 15 0.11 -10.55 15.20
CA LEU A 15 -0.48 -11.35 14.12
C LEU A 15 0.50 -11.56 12.97
N SER A 16 1.15 -10.49 12.50
CA SER A 16 2.13 -10.55 11.42
C SER A 16 3.27 -11.50 11.77
N GLU A 17 3.80 -11.43 12.99
CA GLU A 17 4.85 -12.35 13.45
C GLU A 17 4.37 -13.81 13.45
N ASN A 18 3.14 -14.08 13.87
CA ASN A 18 2.59 -15.43 13.91
C ASN A 18 2.36 -15.99 12.50
N ASP A 19 1.84 -15.19 11.59
CA ASP A 19 1.62 -15.57 10.20
C ASP A 19 2.96 -15.92 9.50
N ILE A 20 4.00 -15.10 9.71
CA ILE A 20 5.34 -15.36 9.19
C ILE A 20 5.91 -16.67 9.75
N LYS A 21 5.80 -16.90 11.06
CA LYS A 21 6.26 -18.14 11.71
C LYS A 21 5.52 -19.37 11.21
N GLN A 22 4.22 -19.25 10.95
CA GLN A 22 3.42 -20.33 10.40
C GLN A 22 3.88 -20.69 8.97
N GLU A 23 4.08 -19.69 8.12
CA GLU A 23 4.53 -19.91 6.73
C GLU A 23 5.93 -20.56 6.68
N LEU A 24 6.84 -20.13 7.58
CA LEU A 24 8.16 -20.77 7.75
C LEU A 24 8.04 -22.25 8.13
N SER A 25 7.02 -22.64 8.89
CA SER A 25 6.78 -24.04 9.28
C SER A 25 6.13 -24.88 8.18
N ASP A 26 5.30 -24.27 7.33
CA ASP A 26 4.57 -24.97 6.27
C ASP A 26 5.45 -25.24 5.02
N ASN A 27 6.49 -24.43 4.80
CA ASN A 27 7.38 -24.52 3.63
C ASN A 27 8.34 -25.73 3.63
N ASP A 28 8.51 -26.42 4.76
CA ASP A 28 9.29 -27.68 4.83
C ASP A 28 8.62 -28.84 4.05
N SER A 29 7.44 -28.62 3.44
CA SER A 29 6.57 -29.68 2.91
C SER A 29 6.05 -29.53 1.46
N LYS A 30 6.49 -28.56 0.64
CA LYS A 30 6.02 -28.41 -0.76
C LYS A 30 7.13 -28.33 -1.82
N ASN A 31 6.77 -28.75 -3.03
CA ASN A 31 7.60 -29.38 -4.05
C ASN A 31 7.39 -28.70 -5.42
N GLU A 32 8.46 -28.63 -6.20
CA GLU A 32 8.63 -28.30 -7.63
C GLU A 32 7.37 -28.03 -8.49
N GLY A 33 7.08 -26.75 -8.77
CA GLY A 33 6.24 -26.34 -9.90
C GLY A 33 6.04 -24.83 -9.99
N GLU A 34 6.66 -24.17 -10.98
CA GLU A 34 6.52 -22.74 -11.36
C GLU A 34 5.98 -21.84 -10.22
N ASP A 35 6.71 -21.83 -9.10
CA ASP A 35 6.21 -21.27 -7.85
C ASP A 35 6.18 -19.73 -7.92
N VAL A 36 5.08 -19.16 -7.46
CA VAL A 36 5.03 -17.74 -7.11
C VAL A 36 5.93 -17.58 -5.89
N VAL A 37 7.17 -17.14 -6.13
CA VAL A 37 8.17 -16.92 -5.08
C VAL A 37 7.72 -15.77 -4.19
N SER A 38 7.49 -16.06 -2.90
CA SER A 38 7.20 -15.05 -1.90
C SER A 38 8.48 -14.35 -1.42
N TYR A 39 8.32 -13.22 -0.74
CA TYR A 39 9.45 -12.52 -0.13
C TYR A 39 10.18 -13.42 0.89
N VAL A 40 9.43 -14.21 1.68
CA VAL A 40 9.98 -15.14 2.68
C VAL A 40 10.81 -16.24 2.02
N ASP A 41 10.36 -16.78 0.89
CA ASP A 41 11.11 -17.80 0.13
C ASP A 41 12.49 -17.29 -0.29
N THR A 42 12.54 -16.02 -0.71
CA THR A 42 13.80 -15.38 -1.10
C THR A 42 14.75 -15.21 0.09
N LEU A 43 14.23 -14.96 1.30
CA LEU A 43 15.03 -14.85 2.52
C LEU A 43 15.56 -16.21 3.01
N LEU A 44 14.77 -17.28 2.84
CA LEU A 44 15.16 -18.65 3.21
C LEU A 44 16.37 -19.17 2.42
N ASP A 45 16.47 -18.75 1.16
CA ASP A 45 17.57 -19.10 0.25
C ASP A 45 18.79 -18.17 0.36
N LEU A 46 18.66 -17.05 1.08
CA LEU A 46 19.71 -16.05 1.20
C LEU A 46 20.87 -16.55 2.08
N GLN A 47 22.10 -16.38 1.59
CA GLN A 47 23.34 -16.67 2.33
C GLN A 47 24.18 -15.40 2.46
N LEU A 48 24.60 -15.08 3.68
CA LEU A 48 25.37 -13.87 3.97
C LEU A 48 26.86 -14.07 3.63
N PRO A 49 27.42 -13.31 2.68
CA PRO A 49 28.80 -13.52 2.21
C PRO A 49 29.87 -13.11 3.24
N GLU A 50 29.53 -12.25 4.20
CA GLU A 50 30.47 -11.65 5.15
C GLU A 50 30.62 -12.45 6.46
N GLU A 51 29.71 -13.39 6.75
CA GLU A 51 29.69 -14.19 8.00
C GLU A 51 29.71 -15.71 7.72
N ASN A 52 30.82 -16.22 7.17
CA ASN A 52 31.03 -17.66 6.92
C ASN A 52 29.95 -18.34 6.04
N ILE A 53 29.22 -17.59 5.19
CA ILE A 53 28.16 -18.14 4.33
C ILE A 53 27.07 -18.82 5.19
N ARG A 54 26.69 -18.18 6.31
CA ARG A 54 25.54 -18.64 7.10
C ARG A 54 24.22 -18.19 6.48
N LYS A 55 23.16 -18.94 6.75
CA LYS A 55 21.77 -18.53 6.47
C LYS A 55 21.31 -17.46 7.46
N LEU A 56 20.23 -16.77 7.12
CA LEU A 56 19.52 -15.88 8.04
C LEU A 56 18.91 -16.69 9.20
N GLU A 57 19.01 -16.15 10.41
CA GLU A 57 18.29 -16.67 11.57
C GLU A 57 16.80 -16.32 11.48
N GLU A 58 15.94 -17.11 12.11
CA GLU A 58 14.48 -16.88 12.12
C GLU A 58 14.13 -15.45 12.54
N SER A 59 14.77 -14.93 13.59
CA SER A 59 14.54 -13.58 14.08
C SER A 59 14.98 -12.49 13.08
N GLU A 60 16.02 -12.75 12.28
CA GLU A 60 16.47 -11.82 11.25
C GLU A 60 15.46 -11.79 10.09
N MET A 61 14.92 -12.95 9.71
CA MET A 61 13.86 -13.03 8.69
C MET A 61 12.59 -12.33 9.15
N VAL A 62 12.13 -12.60 10.37
CA VAL A 62 10.95 -11.95 10.96
C VAL A 62 11.17 -10.42 10.99
N ALA A 63 12.32 -9.94 11.44
CA ALA A 63 12.62 -8.51 11.45
C ALA A 63 12.56 -7.89 10.05
N LEU A 64 13.18 -8.51 9.05
CA LEU A 64 13.18 -8.00 7.67
C LEU A 64 11.77 -7.99 7.04
N CYS A 65 10.95 -8.99 7.34
CA CYS A 65 9.56 -9.04 6.90
C CYS A 65 8.73 -7.97 7.57
N SER A 66 8.85 -7.80 8.90
CA SER A 66 8.14 -6.74 9.63
C SER A 66 8.53 -5.35 9.15
N GLU A 67 9.83 -5.08 8.97
CA GLU A 67 10.30 -3.78 8.42
C GLU A 67 9.71 -3.48 7.04
N PHE A 68 9.61 -4.50 6.18
CA PHE A 68 9.02 -4.36 4.85
C PHE A 68 7.50 -4.07 4.92
N LEU A 69 6.78 -4.80 5.78
CA LEU A 69 5.34 -4.66 5.94
C LEU A 69 4.96 -3.33 6.59
N ASP A 70 5.63 -2.96 7.68
CA ASP A 70 5.38 -1.70 8.40
C ASP A 70 5.74 -0.51 7.51
N GLY A 71 6.91 -0.56 6.87
CA GLY A 71 7.38 0.49 5.97
C GLY A 71 6.49 0.69 4.74
N GLY A 72 5.87 -0.39 4.22
CA GLY A 72 4.98 -0.32 3.06
C GLY A 72 3.54 0.06 3.40
N THR A 73 3.00 -0.44 4.52
CA THR A 73 1.58 -0.31 4.87
C THR A 73 1.22 1.12 5.28
N ASP A 74 2.02 1.72 6.17
CA ASP A 74 1.77 3.06 6.67
C ASP A 74 1.85 4.11 5.56
N THR A 75 2.84 4.00 4.68
CA THR A 75 3.01 4.95 3.57
C THR A 75 1.91 4.80 2.52
N THR A 76 1.56 3.56 2.15
CA THR A 76 0.56 3.31 1.11
C THR A 76 -0.84 3.71 1.57
N SER A 77 -1.21 3.38 2.80
CA SER A 77 -2.50 3.76 3.38
C SER A 77 -2.64 5.28 3.49
N THR A 78 -1.60 5.97 3.97
CA THR A 78 -1.55 7.43 4.07
C THR A 78 -1.68 8.08 2.68
N ALA A 79 -0.89 7.61 1.71
CA ALA A 79 -0.95 8.11 0.33
C ALA A 79 -2.34 7.91 -0.28
N LEU A 80 -2.95 6.73 -0.12
CA LEU A 80 -4.31 6.47 -0.58
C LEU A 80 -5.31 7.42 0.07
N GLN A 81 -5.20 7.66 1.38
CA GLN A 81 -6.06 8.59 2.11
C GLN A 81 -5.98 10.02 1.52
N TRP A 82 -4.76 10.51 1.24
CA TRP A 82 -4.54 11.81 0.63
C TRP A 82 -5.06 11.90 -0.81
N ILE A 83 -4.85 10.85 -1.62
CA ILE A 83 -5.38 10.81 -2.99
C ILE A 83 -6.90 10.93 -2.96
N MET A 84 -7.57 10.10 -2.15
CA MET A 84 -9.03 10.13 -2.06
C MET A 84 -9.55 11.46 -1.51
N ALA A 85 -8.87 12.06 -0.52
CA ALA A 85 -9.23 13.39 -0.02
C ALA A 85 -9.17 14.46 -1.11
N ASN A 86 -8.11 14.46 -1.93
CA ASN A 86 -7.99 15.37 -3.07
C ASN A 86 -9.07 15.12 -4.12
N LEU A 87 -9.41 13.86 -4.43
CA LEU A 87 -10.47 13.53 -5.39
C LEU A 87 -11.87 13.96 -4.91
N VAL A 88 -12.09 13.97 -3.59
CA VAL A 88 -13.34 14.48 -2.99
C VAL A 88 -13.35 16.00 -3.02
N LYS A 89 -12.23 16.64 -2.69
CA LYS A 89 -12.08 18.10 -2.71
C LYS A 89 -12.21 18.70 -4.11
N TYR A 90 -11.78 17.94 -5.13
CA TYR A 90 -11.78 18.34 -6.53
C TYR A 90 -12.61 17.37 -7.39
N PRO A 91 -13.96 17.45 -7.37
CA PRO A 91 -14.84 16.52 -8.09
C PRO A 91 -14.58 16.46 -9.60
N GLN A 92 -14.14 17.56 -10.21
CA GLN A 92 -13.77 17.61 -11.63
C GLN A 92 -12.59 16.69 -11.97
N VAL A 93 -11.65 16.51 -11.04
CA VAL A 93 -10.50 15.61 -11.20
C VAL A 93 -10.96 14.17 -11.07
N GLN A 94 -11.82 13.87 -10.08
CA GLN A 94 -12.43 12.55 -9.91
C GLN A 94 -13.20 12.11 -11.15
N GLU A 95 -13.97 13.02 -11.77
CA GLU A 95 -14.73 12.70 -12.98
C GLU A 95 -13.83 12.54 -14.20
N LYS A 96 -12.80 13.39 -14.35
CA LYS A 96 -11.81 13.24 -15.43
C LYS A 96 -11.12 11.87 -15.35
N LEU A 97 -10.65 11.48 -14.16
CA LEU A 97 -10.03 10.19 -13.92
C LEU A 97 -10.98 9.03 -14.24
N PHE A 98 -12.25 9.12 -13.84
CA PHE A 98 -13.26 8.12 -14.19
C PHE A 98 -13.46 7.98 -15.71
N MET A 99 -13.55 9.11 -16.42
CA MET A 99 -13.69 9.12 -17.88
C MET A 99 -12.45 8.56 -18.60
N GLU A 100 -11.26 8.85 -18.07
CA GLU A 100 -10.00 8.30 -18.58
C GLU A 100 -9.95 6.77 -18.42
N MET A 101 -10.34 6.25 -17.25
CA MET A 101 -10.46 4.80 -17.05
C MET A 101 -11.44 4.15 -18.04
N ILE A 102 -12.58 4.79 -18.33
CA ILE A 102 -13.51 4.30 -19.37
C ILE A 102 -12.83 4.24 -20.75
N ARG A 103 -11.99 5.23 -21.07
CA ARG A 103 -11.31 5.34 -22.36
C ARG A 103 -10.17 4.31 -22.51
N VAL A 104 -9.33 4.15 -21.49
CA VAL A 104 -8.16 3.25 -21.51
C VAL A 104 -8.58 1.77 -21.53
N LEU A 105 -9.74 1.44 -20.96
CA LEU A 105 -10.34 0.10 -21.14
C LEU A 105 -10.72 -0.20 -22.60
N GLY A 106 -10.58 0.76 -23.53
CA GLY A 106 -10.78 0.61 -24.97
C GLY A 106 -9.49 0.57 -25.82
N ASP A 107 -8.41 1.24 -25.42
CA ASP A 107 -7.07 1.17 -26.03
C ASP A 107 -6.02 1.67 -25.01
N GLY A 108 -4.98 0.86 -24.79
CA GLY A 108 -3.96 1.11 -23.77
C GLY A 108 -2.69 1.72 -24.37
N GLU A 109 -2.47 3.01 -24.11
CA GLU A 109 -1.14 3.60 -24.15
C GLU A 109 -0.89 4.34 -22.83
N GLU A 110 0.19 3.94 -22.14
CA GLU A 110 0.69 4.60 -20.94
C GLU A 110 1.67 5.71 -21.35
N GLU A 111 1.37 6.96 -21.02
CA GLU A 111 2.36 8.03 -21.00
C GLU A 111 2.80 8.26 -19.55
N GLY A 112 3.93 7.66 -19.18
CA GLY A 112 4.54 7.86 -17.86
C GLY A 112 5.34 9.16 -17.81
N ASP A 113 4.83 10.16 -17.08
CA ASP A 113 5.63 11.33 -16.69
C ASP A 113 6.65 10.94 -15.61
N LYS A 114 7.90 11.40 -15.74
CA LYS A 114 9.01 10.98 -14.88
C LYS A 114 9.09 11.84 -13.62
N ASP A 115 8.09 11.72 -12.75
CA ASP A 115 8.22 12.20 -11.38
C ASP A 115 9.04 11.21 -10.56
N MET A 116 9.85 11.71 -9.62
CA MET A 116 10.67 10.91 -8.70
C MET A 116 10.18 11.00 -7.25
N PRO A 117 8.98 10.50 -6.90
CA PRO A 117 8.46 10.57 -5.54
C PRO A 117 9.13 9.59 -4.56
N PHE A 118 10.00 8.69 -5.03
CA PHE A 118 10.59 7.59 -4.24
C PHE A 118 12.12 7.62 -4.16
N ASP A 119 12.70 8.83 -4.28
CA ASP A 119 14.14 9.09 -4.30
C ASP A 119 14.87 8.43 -5.51
N ALA A 120 16.18 8.60 -5.61
CA ALA A 120 16.99 8.08 -6.72
C ALA A 120 18.31 7.45 -6.24
N GLY A 121 18.83 6.52 -7.04
CA GLY A 121 20.13 5.88 -6.80
C GLY A 121 20.09 4.70 -5.84
N ARG A 122 21.19 4.44 -5.12
CA ARG A 122 21.39 3.20 -4.33
C ARG A 122 20.46 3.05 -3.12
N ARG A 123 19.71 4.09 -2.77
CA ARG A 123 18.74 4.09 -1.65
C ARG A 123 17.31 4.40 -2.13
N ILE A 124 17.02 4.12 -3.41
CA ILE A 124 15.66 4.17 -3.93
C ILE A 124 14.74 3.27 -3.10
N CYS A 125 13.50 3.70 -2.87
CA CYS A 125 12.53 2.91 -2.11
C CYS A 125 12.35 1.52 -2.75
N PRO A 126 12.65 0.41 -2.03
CA PRO A 126 12.48 -0.93 -2.58
C PRO A 126 11.02 -1.28 -2.83
N GLY A 127 10.10 -0.61 -2.13
CA GLY A 127 8.65 -0.77 -2.29
C GLY A 127 8.03 0.05 -3.42
N TYR A 128 8.80 0.81 -4.22
CA TYR A 128 8.25 1.72 -5.23
C TYR A 128 7.23 1.07 -6.16
N ASN A 129 7.63 -0.01 -6.85
CA ASN A 129 6.77 -0.67 -7.84
C ASN A 129 5.52 -1.25 -7.17
N LEU A 130 5.68 -1.85 -5.99
CA LEU A 130 4.57 -2.43 -5.24
C LEU A 130 3.58 -1.34 -4.78
N ALA A 131 4.10 -0.22 -4.28
CA ALA A 131 3.30 0.92 -3.86
C ALA A 131 2.51 1.51 -5.03
N MET A 132 3.14 1.73 -6.18
CA MET A 132 2.46 2.25 -7.37
C MET A 132 1.35 1.32 -7.84
N ILE A 133 1.62 0.01 -7.96
CA ILE A 133 0.60 -0.99 -8.32
C ILE A 133 -0.57 -0.97 -7.33
N HIS A 134 -0.29 -0.96 -6.03
CA HIS A 134 -1.34 -0.91 -5.01
C HIS A 134 -2.15 0.38 -5.06
N LEU A 135 -1.49 1.54 -5.16
CA LEU A 135 -2.18 2.83 -5.24
C LEU A 135 -3.05 2.93 -6.49
N GLU A 136 -2.52 2.57 -7.66
CA GLU A 136 -3.27 2.55 -8.91
C GLU A 136 -4.46 1.59 -8.83
N TYR A 137 -4.23 0.36 -8.37
CA TYR A 137 -5.28 -0.64 -8.22
C TYR A 137 -6.39 -0.17 -7.28
N PHE A 138 -6.04 0.32 -6.09
CA PHE A 138 -7.03 0.78 -5.11
C PHE A 138 -7.77 2.00 -5.62
N VAL A 139 -7.07 3.04 -6.07
CA VAL A 139 -7.69 4.27 -6.59
C VAL A 139 -8.60 3.94 -7.76
N ALA A 140 -8.13 3.15 -8.74
CA ALA A 140 -8.94 2.75 -9.87
C ALA A 140 -10.21 2.03 -9.41
N ASN A 141 -10.10 1.03 -8.54
CA ASN A 141 -11.28 0.30 -8.05
C ASN A 141 -12.25 1.18 -7.25
N LEU A 142 -11.74 2.08 -6.40
CA LEU A 142 -12.55 2.95 -5.55
C LEU A 142 -13.29 4.00 -6.38
N VAL A 143 -12.63 4.62 -7.35
CA VAL A 143 -13.24 5.61 -8.26
C VAL A 143 -14.17 4.93 -9.26
N TRP A 144 -13.82 3.73 -9.73
CA TRP A 144 -14.62 2.95 -10.68
C TRP A 144 -15.94 2.49 -10.09
N LYS A 145 -15.95 2.04 -8.82
CA LYS A 145 -17.14 1.51 -8.16
C LYS A 145 -17.98 2.60 -7.49
N PHE A 146 -17.37 3.66 -6.97
CA PHE A 146 -18.04 4.63 -6.12
C PHE A 146 -17.82 6.07 -6.59
N GLN A 147 -18.86 6.87 -6.44
CA GLN A 147 -18.76 8.32 -6.42
C GLN A 147 -18.53 8.74 -4.98
N TRP A 148 -17.47 9.50 -4.75
CA TRP A 148 -17.11 10.03 -3.45
C TRP A 148 -17.50 11.51 -3.37
N LYS A 149 -18.17 11.90 -2.28
CA LYS A 149 -18.58 13.28 -1.99
C LYS A 149 -18.24 13.62 -0.55
N SER A 150 -17.98 14.90 -0.26
CA SER A 150 -17.87 15.36 1.12
C SER A 150 -19.22 15.27 1.83
N VAL A 151 -19.19 15.21 3.16
CA VAL A 151 -20.40 15.31 3.98
C VAL A 151 -20.97 16.73 3.87
N GLU A 152 -22.30 16.86 3.81
CA GLU A 152 -22.96 18.16 3.63
C GLU A 152 -22.53 19.17 4.71
N GLY A 153 -21.93 20.29 4.27
CA GLY A 153 -21.49 21.38 5.14
C GLY A 153 -20.00 21.41 5.47
N ASP A 154 -19.26 20.34 5.18
CA ASP A 154 -17.81 20.28 5.39
C ASP A 154 -17.05 20.33 4.06
N ASP A 155 -16.17 21.32 3.92
CA ASP A 155 -15.09 21.30 2.93
C ASP A 155 -13.99 20.35 3.42
N VAL A 156 -13.29 19.68 2.50
CA VAL A 156 -12.21 18.76 2.87
C VAL A 156 -11.02 19.57 3.36
N ASP A 157 -10.74 19.49 4.67
CA ASP A 157 -9.54 20.08 5.26
C ASP A 157 -8.32 19.20 4.95
N LEU A 158 -7.33 19.80 4.29
CA LEU A 158 -6.07 19.18 3.91
C LEU A 158 -4.92 19.60 4.86
N ALA A 159 -5.24 20.14 6.04
CA ALA A 159 -4.24 20.44 7.05
C ALA A 159 -3.46 19.20 7.43
N GLU A 160 -2.14 19.34 7.49
CA GLU A 160 -1.21 18.25 7.75
C GLU A 160 -0.77 18.20 9.22
N LYS A 161 -0.44 17.00 9.68
CA LYS A 161 0.26 16.72 10.93
C LYS A 161 1.48 15.87 10.59
N GLN A 162 2.67 16.37 10.95
CA GLN A 162 3.92 15.68 10.66
C GLN A 162 4.30 14.74 11.82
N GLU A 163 4.41 13.45 11.51
CA GLU A 163 4.96 12.42 12.41
C GLU A 163 6.01 11.59 11.64
N PHE A 164 5.96 10.25 11.71
CA PHE A 164 6.80 9.37 10.88
C PHE A 164 6.45 9.50 9.38
N THR A 165 5.16 9.62 9.07
CA THR A 165 4.63 10.06 7.78
C THR A 165 3.80 11.34 7.98
N THR A 166 3.46 12.02 6.89
CA THR A 166 2.58 13.20 6.92
C THR A 166 1.12 12.75 6.87
N PHE A 167 0.40 12.85 8.00
CA PHE A 167 -1.01 12.49 8.10
C PHE A 167 -1.93 13.70 7.92
N MET A 168 -3.17 13.44 7.51
CA MET A 168 -4.23 14.46 7.62
C MET A 168 -4.55 14.72 9.08
N LYS A 169 -4.53 16.00 9.47
CA LYS A 169 -4.84 16.43 10.84
C LYS A 169 -6.29 16.08 11.22
N TYR A 170 -7.19 16.09 10.25
CA TYR A 170 -8.59 15.73 10.41
C TYR A 170 -8.90 14.57 9.44
N PRO A 171 -9.32 13.40 9.95
CA PRO A 171 -9.64 12.26 9.09
C PRO A 171 -10.74 12.59 8.07
N LEU A 172 -10.55 12.14 6.83
CA LEU A 172 -11.49 12.33 5.74
C LEU A 172 -12.89 11.76 6.08
N GLN A 173 -13.92 12.61 6.00
CA GLN A 173 -15.32 12.23 6.15
C GLN A 173 -16.02 12.32 4.77
N VAL A 174 -16.65 11.24 4.33
CA VAL A 174 -17.21 11.13 2.97
C VAL A 174 -18.52 10.37 2.92
N HIS A 175 -19.34 10.71 1.92
CA HIS A 175 -20.45 9.89 1.46
C HIS A 175 -20.06 9.12 0.20
N LEU A 176 -20.26 7.81 0.26
CA LEU A 176 -20.04 6.87 -0.84
C LEU A 176 -21.36 6.50 -1.48
N SER A 177 -21.49 6.72 -2.79
CA SER A 177 -22.64 6.24 -3.56
C SER A 177 -22.15 5.37 -4.73
N PRO A 178 -22.74 4.18 -4.98
CA PRO A 178 -22.39 3.36 -6.13
C PRO A 178 -22.55 4.14 -7.45
N ARG A 179 -21.59 4.01 -8.38
CA ARG A 179 -21.76 4.54 -9.74
C ARG A 179 -22.67 3.61 -10.55
N VAL A 180 -23.83 4.12 -10.97
CA VAL A 180 -24.75 3.38 -11.86
C VAL A 180 -24.18 3.39 -13.27
N ARG A 181 -23.76 2.22 -13.76
CA ARG A 181 -23.27 2.07 -15.14
C ARG A 181 -24.45 2.15 -16.10
N ARG A 182 -24.56 3.22 -16.88
CA ARG A 182 -25.37 3.17 -18.11
C ARG A 182 -24.55 2.37 -19.13
N GLN A 183 -24.98 1.14 -19.38
CA GLN A 183 -24.60 0.38 -20.57
C GLN A 183 -25.21 1.03 -21.82
#